data_AF-A0A538NN30-F1
#
_entry.id   AF-A0A538NN30-F1
#
_cell.length_a   1.000
_cell.length_b   1.000
_cell.length_c   1.000
_cell.angle_alpha   90.00
_cell.angle_beta   90.00
_cell.angle_gamma   90.00
#
_symmetry.space_group_name_H-M   'P 1'
#
loop_
_entity.id
_entity.type
_entity.pdbx_description
1 polymer ?
#
loop_
_entity_poly.entity_id
_entity_poly.type
_entity_poly.pdbx_seq_one_letter_code
_entity_poly.pdbx_strand_id
1 'polypeptide(L)'
;MKFGTLEKKVHASSCQLAVILIIVILANLPLHAAIDISSADAQRIGKRSWQNECGGTMSGLTSWNVGENFSSLGIGHFIWYPKGQRGPF
;
A
#
# COMPACT_ATOMS: atom_id res chain seq x y z
N MET A 1 -42.74 35.12 -21.51
CA MET A 1 -41.33 35.18 -21.07
C MET A 1 -41.17 34.38 -19.79
N LYS A 2 -40.44 33.26 -19.78
CA LYS A 2 -39.79 32.62 -18.59
C LYS A 2 -39.31 31.18 -18.80
N PHE A 3 -39.58 30.53 -19.94
CA PHE A 3 -39.10 29.16 -20.19
C PHE A 3 -37.57 29.07 -20.30
N GLY A 4 -36.93 29.97 -21.07
CA GLY A 4 -35.48 29.98 -21.24
C GLY A 4 -34.65 30.43 -20.02
N THR A 5 -35.27 30.94 -18.95
CA THR A 5 -34.57 31.35 -17.73
C THR A 5 -34.45 30.18 -16.74
N LEU A 6 -35.40 29.25 -16.75
CA LEU A 6 -35.39 28.06 -15.91
C LEU A 6 -34.34 27.06 -16.40
N GLU A 7 -34.32 26.79 -17.71
CA GLU A 7 -33.30 25.94 -18.35
C GLU A 7 -31.87 26.41 -18.03
N LYS A 8 -31.60 27.72 -18.15
CA LYS A 8 -30.29 28.30 -17.82
C LYS A 8 -29.92 28.13 -16.34
N LYS A 9 -30.89 28.20 -15.43
CA LYS A 9 -30.67 28.03 -14.00
C LYS A 9 -30.42 26.57 -13.63
N VAL A 10 -31.13 25.64 -14.28
CA VAL A 10 -30.92 24.19 -14.15
C VAL A 10 -29.53 23.81 -14.66
N HIS A 11 -29.13 24.29 -15.84
CA HIS A 11 -27.79 24.06 -16.38
C HIS A 11 -26.68 24.64 -15.48
N ALA A 12 -26.86 25.87 -14.96
CA ALA A 12 -25.90 26.48 -14.04
C ALA A 12 -25.76 25.68 -12.73
N SER A 13 -26.88 25.23 -12.15
CA SER A 13 -26.89 24.41 -10.93
C SER A 13 -26.25 23.03 -11.15
N SER A 14 -26.50 22.40 -12.31
CA SER A 14 -25.87 21.13 -12.68
C SER A 14 -24.35 21.28 -12.87
N CYS A 15 -23.90 22.38 -13.49
CA CYS A 15 -22.47 22.69 -13.57
C CYS A 15 -21.84 22.92 -12.19
N GLN A 16 -22.54 23.61 -11.28
CA GLN A 16 -22.03 23.85 -9.92
C GLN A 16 -21.87 22.54 -9.13
N LEU A 17 -22.83 21.63 -9.22
CA LEU A 17 -22.75 20.32 -8.56
C LEU A 17 -21.61 19.47 -9.14
N ALA A 18 -21.43 19.48 -10.47
CA ALA A 18 -20.31 18.79 -11.11
C ALA A 18 -18.95 19.34 -10.68
N VAL A 19 -18.81 20.67 -10.56
CA VAL A 19 -17.58 21.31 -10.09
C VAL A 19 -17.28 20.94 -8.64
N ILE A 20 -18.29 20.98 -7.76
CA ILE A 20 -18.12 20.57 -6.35
C ILE A 20 -17.69 19.10 -6.27
N LEU A 21 -18.33 18.22 -7.05
CA LEU A 21 -17.97 16.80 -7.09
C LEU A 21 -16.53 16.59 -7.57
N ILE A 22 -16.10 17.31 -8.60
CA ILE A 22 -14.71 17.27 -9.10
C ILE A 22 -13.74 17.75 -8.01
N ILE A 23 -14.04 18.84 -7.31
CA ILE A 23 -13.21 19.35 -6.21
C ILE A 23 -13.10 18.32 -5.09
N VAL A 24 -14.22 17.68 -4.71
CA VAL A 24 -14.23 16.63 -3.69
C VAL A 24 -13.39 15.43 -4.13
N ILE A 25 -13.49 14.99 -5.39
CA ILE A 25 -12.67 13.89 -5.92
C ILE A 25 -11.18 14.27 -5.91
N LEU A 26 -10.83 15.46 -6.40
CA LEU A 26 -9.44 15.93 -6.46
C LEU A 26 -8.83 16.10 -5.07
N ALA A 27 -9.60 16.59 -4.09
CA ALA A 27 -9.15 16.76 -2.71
C ALA A 27 -8.90 15.43 -1.98
N ASN A 28 -9.48 14.33 -2.47
CA ASN A 28 -9.35 13.00 -1.89
C ASN A 28 -8.48 12.04 -2.75
N LEU A 29 -7.78 12.56 -3.76
CA LEU A 29 -6.81 11.74 -4.49
C LEU A 29 -5.64 11.39 -3.58
N PRO A 30 -5.33 10.10 -3.37
CA PRO A 30 -4.21 9.70 -2.56
C PRO A 30 -2.91 10.03 -3.29
N LEU A 31 -2.21 11.07 -2.84
CA LEU A 31 -0.87 11.38 -3.30
C LEU A 31 0.12 10.38 -2.69
N HIS A 32 0.33 9.25 -3.36
CA HIS A 32 1.42 8.34 -2.98
C HIS A 32 2.74 8.95 -3.43
N ALA A 33 3.49 9.49 -2.47
CA ALA A 33 4.89 9.78 -2.70
C ALA A 33 5.63 8.45 -2.82
N ALA A 34 6.07 8.10 -4.03
CA ALA A 34 7.02 7.02 -4.19
C ALA A 34 8.33 7.44 -3.52
N ILE A 35 8.87 6.58 -2.66
CA ILE A 35 10.21 6.77 -2.13
C ILE A 35 11.17 6.40 -3.26
N ASP A 36 11.76 7.41 -3.90
CA ASP A 36 12.81 7.19 -4.89
C ASP A 36 14.11 6.86 -4.17
N ILE A 37 14.58 5.63 -4.32
CA ILE A 37 15.84 5.15 -3.76
C ILE A 37 16.74 4.68 -4.89
N SER A 38 18.01 5.06 -4.82
CA SER A 38 19.00 4.52 -5.74
C SER A 38 19.10 3.00 -5.59
N SER A 39 19.47 2.30 -6.66
CA SER A 39 19.71 0.85 -6.62
C SER A 39 20.80 0.48 -5.60
N ALA A 40 21.82 1.34 -5.45
CA ALA A 40 22.88 1.18 -4.47
C ALA A 40 22.37 1.28 -3.03
N ASP A 41 21.50 2.24 -2.74
CA ASP A 41 20.88 2.37 -1.42
C ASP A 41 19.92 1.23 -1.13
N ALA A 42 19.10 0.83 -2.09
CA ALA A 42 18.23 -0.34 -1.97
C ALA A 42 19.03 -1.60 -1.60
N GLN A 43 20.16 -1.84 -2.30
CA GLN A 43 21.03 -2.97 -2.01
C GLN A 43 21.68 -2.86 -0.62
N ARG A 44 22.15 -1.67 -0.23
CA ARG A 44 22.76 -1.42 1.09
C ARG A 44 21.76 -1.64 2.22
N ILE A 45 20.54 -1.15 2.06
CA ILE A 45 19.45 -1.33 3.03
C ILE A 45 19.07 -2.81 3.13
N GLY A 46 18.86 -3.48 1.99
CA GLY A 46 18.55 -4.91 1.94
C GLY A 46 19.61 -5.78 2.62
N LYS A 47 20.91 -5.50 2.39
CA LYS A 47 22.00 -6.21 3.08
C LYS A 47 21.99 -5.99 4.58
N ARG A 48 21.70 -4.76 5.05
CA ARG A 48 21.60 -4.48 6.50
C ARG A 48 20.41 -5.21 7.13
N SER A 49 19.25 -5.20 6.47
CA SER A 49 18.08 -5.96 6.94
C SER A 49 18.41 -7.45 7.00
N TRP A 50 18.99 -8.02 5.93
CA TRP A 50 19.42 -9.42 5.93
C TRP A 50 20.42 -9.76 7.04
N GLN A 51 21.38 -8.87 7.29
CA GLN A 51 22.34 -9.07 8.38
C GLN A 51 21.67 -9.02 9.76
N ASN A 52 20.75 -8.09 9.98
CA ASN A 52 20.11 -7.88 11.27
C ASN A 52 19.07 -8.95 11.59
N GLU A 53 18.30 -9.41 10.59
CA GLU A 53 17.20 -10.35 10.78
C GLU A 53 17.64 -11.82 10.61
N CYS A 54 18.61 -12.11 9.74
CA CYS A 54 19.03 -13.48 9.40
C CYS A 54 20.48 -13.81 9.78
N GLY A 55 21.20 -12.87 10.39
CA GLY A 55 22.65 -12.97 10.57
C GLY A 55 23.44 -12.99 9.25
N GLY A 56 22.83 -12.61 8.12
CA GLY A 56 23.46 -12.67 6.81
C GLY A 56 23.58 -14.09 6.23
N THR A 57 22.77 -15.04 6.71
CA THR A 57 22.79 -16.43 6.23
C THR A 57 21.69 -16.69 5.20
N MET A 58 21.98 -17.55 4.21
CA MET A 58 20.96 -17.97 3.24
C MET A 58 19.85 -18.80 3.90
N SER A 59 20.20 -19.63 4.90
CA SER A 59 19.24 -20.42 5.67
C SER A 59 18.28 -19.57 6.50
N GLY A 60 18.68 -18.35 6.89
CA GLY A 60 17.82 -17.43 7.63
C GLY A 60 16.80 -16.70 6.76
N LEU A 61 17.01 -16.60 5.43
CA LEU A 61 16.07 -15.91 4.53
C LEU A 61 14.70 -16.57 4.49
N THR A 62 14.66 -17.89 4.56
CA THR A 62 13.44 -18.67 4.71
C THR A 62 13.75 -19.88 5.55
N SER A 63 13.11 -20.01 6.70
CA SER A 63 13.30 -21.14 7.61
C SER A 63 11.97 -21.72 8.05
N TRP A 64 12.00 -23.01 8.33
CA TRP A 64 10.90 -23.72 8.98
C TRP A 64 11.47 -24.42 10.20
N ASN A 65 11.29 -23.83 11.37
CA ASN A 65 11.91 -24.37 12.57
C ASN A 65 11.14 -25.60 13.06
N VAL A 66 11.87 -26.50 13.70
CA VAL A 66 11.27 -27.71 14.28
C VAL A 66 10.25 -27.32 15.34
N GLY A 67 9.03 -27.83 15.21
CA GLY A 67 7.93 -27.54 16.13
C GLY A 67 7.07 -26.33 15.75
N GLU A 68 7.42 -25.59 14.69
CA GLU A 68 6.59 -24.51 14.17
C GLU A 68 5.65 -25.02 13.07
N ASN A 69 4.42 -24.49 13.05
CA ASN A 69 3.42 -24.76 12.01
C ASN A 69 3.40 -23.68 10.92
N PHE A 70 4.45 -22.87 10.87
CA PHE A 70 4.60 -21.73 9.98
C PHE A 70 6.04 -21.63 9.51
N SER A 71 6.25 -20.97 8.37
CA SER A 71 7.60 -20.58 7.93
C SER A 71 7.92 -19.17 8.38
N SER A 72 9.15 -18.95 8.82
CA SER A 72 9.70 -17.62 9.11
C SER A 72 10.38 -17.04 7.86
N LEU A 73 10.11 -15.77 7.56
CA LEU A 73 10.67 -15.07 6.41
C LEU A 73 11.66 -13.99 6.86
N GLY A 74 12.91 -14.13 6.45
CA GLY A 74 14.07 -13.36 6.87
C GLY A 74 14.15 -11.90 6.40
N ILE A 75 13.03 -11.32 6.00
CA ILE A 75 12.89 -9.89 5.65
C ILE A 75 12.24 -9.10 6.80
N GLY A 76 12.40 -9.59 8.03
CA GLY A 76 11.78 -9.09 9.25
C GLY A 76 11.21 -10.24 10.10
N HIS A 77 10.30 -9.93 11.03
CA HIS A 77 9.57 -10.93 11.81
C HIS A 77 8.27 -11.36 11.11
N PHE A 78 8.36 -11.78 9.85
CA PHE A 78 7.20 -12.22 9.09
C PHE A 78 6.98 -13.72 9.24
N ILE A 79 5.75 -14.10 9.57
CA ILE A 79 5.29 -15.46 9.73
C ILE A 79 4.27 -15.78 8.65
N TRP A 80 4.43 -16.93 7.99
CA TRP A 80 3.45 -17.42 7.02
C TRP A 80 2.84 -18.75 7.45
N TYR A 81 1.52 -18.77 7.64
CA TYR A 81 0.76 -19.99 7.90
C TYR A 81 0.29 -20.63 6.59
N PRO A 82 0.48 -21.95 6.42
CA PRO A 82 -0.08 -22.67 5.30
C PRO A 82 -1.60 -22.56 5.22
N LYS A 83 -2.15 -22.78 4.03
CA LYS A 83 -3.60 -22.79 3.81
C LYS A 83 -4.29 -23.74 4.81
N GLY A 84 -5.30 -23.23 5.50
CA GLY A 84 -6.08 -24.00 6.48
C GLY A 84 -5.46 -24.07 7.87
N GLN A 85 -4.26 -23.50 8.07
CA GLN A 85 -3.65 -23.33 9.38
C GLN A 85 -3.88 -21.90 9.87
N ARG A 86 -4.19 -21.75 11.16
CA ARG A 86 -4.18 -20.47 11.88
C ARG A 86 -3.24 -20.63 13.06
N GLY A 87 -2.46 -19.59 13.35
CA GLY A 87 -1.68 -19.55 14.57
C GLY A 87 -2.07 -18.40 15.48
N PRO A 88 -1.34 -18.29 16.60
CA PRO A 88 -1.62 -17.31 17.64
C PRO A 88 -1.10 -15.91 17.31
N PHE A 89 -0.31 -15.78 16.24
CA PHE A 89 0.25 -14.54 15.71
C PHE A 89 -0.36 -14.22 14.35
#